data_AF-A0A7X8TL65-F1
#
_entry.id   AF-A0A7X8TL65-F1
#
_cell.length_a   1.000
_cell.length_b   1.000
_cell.length_c   1.000
_cell.angle_alpha   90.00
_cell.angle_beta   90.00
_cell.angle_gamma   90.00
#
_symmetry.space_group_name_H-M   'P 1'
#
loop_
_entity.id
_entity.type
_entity.pdbx_description
1 polymer ?
#
loop_
_entity_poly.entity_id
_entity_poly.type
_entity_poly.pdbx_seq_one_letter_code
_entity_poly.pdbx_strand_id
1 'polypeptide(L)'
;MTEAANETLEGGVVPETENPESTAAKLWDRDAGTLREPSRRALAALIKGPYVSAEKQPQNWRALLGDVAEIRSRLADIFLDLVIDDERGVAFVRNAETYSGDAPQVVRTAPLTLMDTAMLLHLRRELVSSSGGGRVIVGKEEVYEYLKAYRAQYSTDDVGFANRIDASWTKMDKYGILLRTATSAADGRFEISPVLRLIFGPEEIEAVRTEYAVMRGQAPDGQDLRGPGQNEDNVAAAAADDEHDEEFQEVSQDE
;
A
#
# COMPACT_ATOMS: atom_id res chain seq x y z
N MET A 1 19.06 -90.18 -6.84
CA MET A 1 17.61 -89.91 -6.76
C MET A 1 17.44 -88.65 -5.93
N THR A 2 17.61 -87.50 -6.60
CA THR A 2 16.55 -86.52 -6.98
C THR A 2 16.30 -85.58 -5.79
N GLU A 3 16.93 -84.41 -5.66
CA GLU A 3 16.89 -83.18 -6.48
C GLU A 3 15.48 -82.56 -6.59
N ALA A 4 15.27 -81.49 -5.82
CA ALA A 4 14.32 -80.39 -6.05
C ALA A 4 14.83 -79.21 -5.18
N ALA A 5 15.65 -78.31 -5.73
CA ALA A 5 15.24 -77.08 -6.40
C ALA A 5 14.50 -76.12 -5.46
N ASN A 6 15.26 -75.23 -4.82
CA ASN A 6 14.75 -74.07 -4.10
C ASN A 6 14.85 -72.87 -5.05
N GLU A 7 13.77 -72.58 -5.77
CA GLU A 7 13.66 -71.45 -6.69
C GLU A 7 13.30 -70.16 -5.94
N THR A 8 14.14 -69.15 -6.19
CA THR A 8 13.96 -67.73 -5.92
C THR A 8 12.69 -67.18 -6.55
N LEU A 9 11.82 -66.51 -5.77
CA LEU A 9 10.90 -65.49 -6.30
C LEU A 9 10.67 -64.35 -5.29
N GLU A 10 11.21 -63.20 -5.70
CA GLU A 10 10.68 -61.84 -5.62
C GLU A 10 10.49 -61.16 -4.25
N GLY A 11 11.35 -60.16 -4.03
CA GLY A 11 11.15 -59.09 -3.08
C GLY A 11 9.83 -58.36 -3.36
N GLY A 12 8.96 -58.37 -2.37
CA GLY A 12 7.85 -57.44 -2.28
C GLY A 12 8.42 -56.03 -2.15
N VAL A 13 8.54 -55.33 -3.28
CA VAL A 13 8.56 -53.88 -3.31
C VAL A 13 7.22 -53.44 -2.72
N VAL A 14 7.28 -53.06 -1.45
CA VAL A 14 6.20 -52.31 -0.79
C VAL A 14 5.93 -51.11 -1.70
N PRO A 15 4.70 -50.89 -2.19
CA PRO A 15 4.42 -49.67 -2.93
C PRO A 15 4.67 -48.52 -1.94
N GLU A 16 5.77 -47.80 -2.20
CA GLU A 16 6.06 -46.51 -1.60
C GLU A 16 4.82 -45.68 -1.85
N THR A 17 4.06 -45.43 -0.79
CA THR A 17 2.89 -44.56 -0.83
C THR A 17 3.41 -43.20 -1.24
N GLU A 18 3.32 -42.89 -2.53
CA GLU A 18 3.55 -41.54 -3.05
C GLU A 18 2.70 -40.60 -2.21
N ASN A 19 3.36 -39.77 -1.43
CA ASN A 19 2.73 -38.69 -0.72
C ASN A 19 2.04 -37.80 -1.79
N PRO A 20 0.70 -37.66 -1.82
CA PRO A 20 0.01 -36.88 -2.85
C PRO A 20 0.22 -35.36 -2.72
N GLU A 21 1.10 -34.93 -1.81
CA GLU A 21 1.43 -33.54 -1.62
C GLU A 21 2.53 -33.10 -2.61
N SER A 22 2.11 -32.32 -3.60
CA SER A 22 2.93 -31.39 -4.38
C SER A 22 3.75 -31.96 -5.55
N THR A 23 3.07 -32.32 -6.64
CA THR A 23 3.70 -32.30 -7.97
C THR A 23 3.00 -31.29 -8.89
N ALA A 24 3.77 -30.39 -9.50
CA ALA A 24 3.29 -29.46 -10.49
C ALA A 24 2.89 -30.23 -11.76
N ALA A 25 1.60 -30.53 -11.91
CA ALA A 25 1.08 -31.13 -13.12
C ALA A 25 1.29 -30.20 -14.32
N LYS A 26 1.69 -30.77 -15.47
CA LYS A 26 1.78 -30.04 -16.73
C LYS A 26 0.37 -29.57 -17.15
N LEU A 27 0.25 -28.27 -17.43
CA LEU A 27 -1.02 -27.63 -17.80
C LEU A 27 -1.25 -27.59 -19.33
N TRP A 28 -0.18 -27.72 -20.13
CA TRP A 28 -0.24 -27.86 -21.60
C TRP A 28 0.96 -28.68 -22.10
N ASP A 29 0.94 -29.13 -23.36
CA ASP A 29 1.88 -30.12 -23.91
C ASP A 29 3.38 -29.77 -23.78
N ARG A 30 3.71 -28.47 -23.78
CA ARG A 30 5.08 -27.95 -23.63
C ARG A 30 5.30 -27.18 -22.33
N ASP A 31 4.46 -27.46 -21.33
CA ASP A 31 4.59 -26.85 -20.02
C ASP A 31 5.83 -27.38 -19.30
N ALA A 32 6.81 -26.51 -19.12
CA ALA A 32 8.01 -26.75 -18.32
C ALA A 32 7.97 -26.05 -16.95
N GLY A 33 6.82 -25.47 -16.59
CA GLY A 33 6.66 -24.77 -15.32
C GLY A 33 6.73 -25.74 -14.14
N THR A 34 7.42 -25.32 -13.09
CA THR A 34 7.57 -26.10 -11.85
C THR A 34 6.63 -25.66 -10.74
N LEU A 35 5.93 -24.53 -10.94
CA LEU A 35 4.94 -24.01 -9.99
C LEU A 35 3.62 -24.76 -10.12
N ARG A 36 2.89 -24.87 -9.01
CA ARG A 36 1.49 -25.32 -9.00
C ARG A 36 0.60 -24.33 -9.73
N GLU A 37 -0.51 -24.80 -10.29
CA GLU A 37 -1.44 -23.97 -11.08
C GLU A 37 -1.93 -22.69 -10.34
N PRO A 38 -2.33 -22.76 -9.05
CA PRO A 38 -2.72 -21.55 -8.32
C PRO A 38 -1.58 -20.53 -8.17
N SER A 39 -0.35 -21.01 -7.97
CA SER A 39 0.84 -20.17 -7.77
C SER A 39 1.26 -19.49 -9.07
N ARG A 40 1.04 -20.15 -10.21
CA ARG A 40 1.20 -19.53 -11.54
C ARG A 40 0.18 -18.42 -11.77
N ARG A 41 -1.06 -18.59 -11.32
CA ARG A 41 -2.08 -17.52 -11.38
C ARG A 41 -1.68 -16.34 -10.51
N ALA A 42 -1.17 -16.59 -9.30
CA ALA A 42 -0.65 -15.55 -8.41
C ALA A 42 0.54 -14.80 -9.05
N LEU A 43 1.51 -15.52 -9.62
CA LEU A 43 2.64 -14.92 -10.36
C LEU A 43 2.16 -14.07 -11.54
N ALA A 44 1.22 -14.57 -12.34
CA ALA A 44 0.66 -13.82 -13.46
C ALA A 44 -0.11 -12.56 -12.98
N ALA A 45 -0.81 -12.64 -11.85
CA ALA A 45 -1.50 -11.51 -11.25
C ALA A 45 -0.53 -10.43 -10.75
N LEU A 46 0.60 -10.82 -10.15
CA LEU A 46 1.67 -9.91 -9.75
C LEU A 46 2.31 -9.18 -10.94
N ILE A 47 2.51 -9.87 -12.07
CA ILE A 47 3.10 -9.24 -13.26
C ILE A 47 2.12 -8.30 -13.96
N LYS A 48 0.83 -8.64 -14.00
CA LYS A 48 -0.20 -7.84 -14.69
C LYS A 48 -0.71 -6.68 -13.86
N GLY A 49 -0.91 -6.91 -12.56
CA GLY A 49 -1.59 -5.99 -11.66
C GLY A 49 -0.60 -5.15 -10.86
N PRO A 50 -1.00 -3.98 -10.37
CA PRO A 50 -0.15 -3.18 -9.50
C PRO A 50 0.16 -3.91 -8.18
N TYR A 51 -0.72 -4.83 -7.75
CA TYR A 51 -0.54 -5.69 -6.58
C TYR A 51 -1.54 -6.87 -6.60
N VAL A 52 -1.29 -7.85 -5.74
CA VAL A 52 -2.20 -8.89 -5.28
C VAL A 52 -2.64 -8.55 -3.86
N SER A 53 -3.93 -8.70 -3.56
CA SER A 53 -4.52 -8.37 -2.26
C SER A 53 -5.31 -9.56 -1.70
N ALA A 54 -5.21 -9.79 -0.39
CA ALA A 54 -5.96 -10.79 0.35
C ALA A 54 -7.48 -10.58 0.24
N GLU A 55 -7.93 -9.32 0.21
CA GLU A 55 -9.35 -8.96 0.12
C GLU A 55 -9.91 -9.20 -1.29
N LYS A 56 -9.24 -8.68 -2.32
CA LYS A 56 -9.73 -8.74 -3.70
C LYS A 56 -9.47 -10.08 -4.38
N GLN A 57 -8.37 -10.73 -4.04
CA GLN A 57 -7.88 -11.94 -4.70
C GLN A 57 -7.47 -13.01 -3.66
N PRO A 58 -8.39 -13.45 -2.79
CA PRO A 58 -8.06 -14.34 -1.66
C PRO A 58 -7.48 -15.69 -2.08
N GLN A 59 -7.80 -16.18 -3.29
CA GLN A 59 -7.22 -17.41 -3.82
C GLN A 59 -5.77 -17.21 -4.26
N ASN A 60 -5.48 -16.14 -5.02
CA ASN A 60 -4.13 -15.80 -5.44
C ASN A 60 -3.25 -15.46 -4.22
N TRP A 61 -3.81 -14.78 -3.21
CA TRP A 61 -3.11 -14.47 -1.97
C TRP A 61 -2.65 -15.74 -1.23
N ARG A 62 -3.54 -16.71 -1.03
CA ARG A 62 -3.18 -17.97 -0.38
C ARG A 62 -2.15 -18.77 -1.19
N ALA A 63 -2.30 -18.80 -2.51
CA ALA A 63 -1.33 -19.46 -3.38
C ALA A 63 0.05 -18.79 -3.34
N LEU A 64 0.08 -17.45 -3.31
CA LEU A 64 1.30 -16.67 -3.16
C LEU A 64 2.03 -17.02 -1.86
N LEU A 65 1.31 -16.98 -0.73
CA LEU A 65 1.89 -17.30 0.58
C LEU A 65 2.33 -18.76 0.70
N GLY A 66 1.68 -19.67 -0.03
CA GLY A 66 2.05 -21.09 -0.04
C GLY A 66 3.39 -21.37 -0.74
N ASP A 67 3.72 -20.64 -1.80
CA ASP A 67 4.89 -20.91 -2.67
C ASP A 67 5.77 -19.64 -2.83
N VAL A 68 6.00 -18.90 -1.73
CA VAL A 68 6.72 -17.61 -1.75
C VAL A 68 8.12 -17.76 -2.33
N ALA A 69 8.86 -18.79 -1.92
CA ALA A 69 10.26 -18.98 -2.31
C ALA A 69 10.38 -19.24 -3.82
N GLU A 70 9.53 -20.09 -4.36
CA GLU A 70 9.51 -20.43 -5.77
C GLU A 70 9.03 -19.25 -6.62
N ILE A 71 8.04 -18.49 -6.16
CA ILE A 71 7.59 -17.27 -6.85
C ILE A 71 8.70 -16.22 -6.87
N ARG A 72 9.40 -16.00 -5.75
CA ARG A 72 10.57 -15.10 -5.68
C ARG A 72 11.65 -15.52 -6.68
N SER A 73 11.95 -16.81 -6.77
CA SER A 73 12.91 -17.34 -7.73
C SER A 73 12.52 -17.01 -9.17
N ARG A 74 11.24 -17.20 -9.55
CA ARG A 74 10.76 -16.90 -10.92
C ARG A 74 10.73 -15.41 -11.24
N LEU A 75 10.50 -14.56 -10.24
CA LEU A 75 10.57 -13.10 -10.41
C LEU A 75 12.02 -12.60 -10.53
N ALA A 76 12.95 -13.21 -9.79
CA ALA A 76 14.37 -12.88 -9.86
C ALA A 76 14.95 -13.14 -11.25
N ASP A 77 14.50 -14.21 -11.94
CA ASP A 77 14.88 -14.52 -13.33
C ASP A 77 14.55 -13.39 -14.32
N ILE A 78 13.66 -12.45 -13.95
CA ILE A 78 13.25 -11.29 -14.75
C ILE A 78 13.49 -9.96 -14.04
N PHE A 79 14.48 -9.89 -13.13
CA PHE A 79 14.88 -8.66 -12.43
C PHE A 79 13.74 -8.01 -11.61
N LEU A 80 12.84 -8.82 -11.06
CA LEU A 80 11.78 -8.35 -10.17
C LEU A 80 11.98 -8.87 -8.75
N ASP A 81 11.77 -7.96 -7.79
CA ASP A 81 11.72 -8.27 -6.35
C ASP A 81 10.26 -8.27 -5.88
N LEU A 82 9.93 -9.24 -5.03
CA LEU A 82 8.60 -9.40 -4.45
C LEU A 82 8.55 -8.74 -3.07
N VAL A 83 7.64 -7.78 -2.91
CA VAL A 83 7.35 -7.16 -1.62
C VAL A 83 6.02 -7.71 -1.11
N ILE A 84 5.99 -8.15 0.15
CA ILE A 84 4.80 -8.69 0.81
C ILE A 84 4.64 -7.98 2.16
N ASP A 85 3.44 -7.48 2.42
CA ASP A 85 2.97 -7.07 3.73
C ASP A 85 1.81 -7.98 4.11
N ASP A 86 2.07 -8.94 5.00
CA ASP A 86 1.09 -9.94 5.42
C ASP A 86 0.04 -9.34 6.36
N GLU A 87 0.44 -8.43 7.25
CA GLU A 87 -0.46 -7.74 8.17
C GLU A 87 -1.57 -6.98 7.43
N ARG A 88 -1.21 -6.38 6.29
CA ARG A 88 -2.14 -5.61 5.44
C ARG A 88 -2.72 -6.42 4.29
N GLY A 89 -2.24 -7.64 4.07
CA GLY A 89 -2.70 -8.51 3.01
C GLY A 89 -2.44 -7.97 1.61
N VAL A 90 -1.26 -7.37 1.35
CA VAL A 90 -0.89 -6.80 0.05
C VAL A 90 0.50 -7.26 -0.39
N ALA A 91 0.65 -7.59 -1.67
CA ALA A 91 1.92 -7.95 -2.28
C ALA A 91 2.06 -7.37 -3.69
N PHE A 92 3.24 -6.91 -4.06
CA PHE A 92 3.52 -6.35 -5.38
C PHE A 92 4.96 -6.62 -5.80
N VAL A 93 5.26 -6.31 -7.06
CA VAL A 93 6.61 -6.45 -7.62
C VAL A 93 7.22 -5.09 -7.92
N ARG A 94 8.52 -4.98 -7.70
CA ARG A 94 9.33 -3.81 -8.09
C ARG A 94 10.54 -4.27 -8.88
N ASN A 95 11.16 -3.37 -9.65
CA ASN A 95 12.43 -3.68 -10.28
C ASN A 95 13.47 -3.94 -9.18
N ALA A 96 14.27 -5.00 -9.35
CA ALA A 96 15.32 -5.35 -8.41
C ALA A 96 16.46 -4.34 -8.49
N GLU A 97 17.00 -3.97 -7.33
CA GLU A 97 18.22 -3.18 -7.23
C GLU A 97 19.42 -4.12 -7.29
N THR A 98 20.11 -4.16 -8.42
CA THR A 98 21.35 -4.96 -8.55
C THR A 98 22.55 -4.17 -8.02
N TYR A 99 23.56 -4.88 -7.51
CA TYR A 99 24.81 -4.28 -7.03
C TYR A 99 25.53 -3.45 -8.10
N SER A 100 25.38 -3.83 -9.36
CA SER A 100 25.91 -3.12 -10.53
C SER A 100 25.06 -1.92 -10.97
N GLY A 101 23.80 -1.84 -10.54
CA GLY A 101 22.85 -0.79 -10.92
C GLY A 101 22.37 -0.86 -12.38
N ASP A 102 22.73 -1.90 -13.12
CA ASP A 102 22.44 -2.07 -14.56
C ASP A 102 21.28 -3.02 -14.86
N ALA A 103 20.47 -3.36 -13.86
CA ALA A 103 19.30 -4.21 -14.04
C ALA A 103 18.31 -3.61 -15.05
N PRO A 104 17.84 -4.42 -16.03
CA PRO A 104 16.75 -4.02 -16.91
C PRO A 104 15.50 -3.63 -16.12
N GLN A 105 14.89 -2.51 -16.49
CA GLN A 105 13.60 -2.09 -15.93
C GLN A 105 12.49 -2.85 -16.65
N VAL A 106 11.91 -3.85 -15.97
CA VAL A 106 10.83 -4.69 -16.50
C VAL A 106 9.47 -4.08 -16.19
N VAL A 107 9.30 -3.52 -14.99
CA VAL A 107 8.13 -2.71 -14.65
C VAL A 107 8.38 -1.27 -15.11
N ARG A 108 7.42 -0.70 -15.84
CA ARG A 108 7.50 0.69 -16.29
C ARG A 108 7.35 1.65 -15.13
N THR A 109 8.35 2.49 -14.93
CA THR A 109 8.24 3.68 -14.08
C THR A 109 7.40 4.73 -14.81
N ALA A 110 6.38 5.25 -14.14
CA ALA A 110 5.60 6.37 -14.65
C ALA A 110 6.12 7.67 -14.04
N PRO A 111 6.48 8.68 -14.85
CA PRO A 111 6.85 9.98 -14.30
C PRO A 111 5.62 10.60 -13.62
N LEU A 112 5.81 11.06 -12.39
CA LEU A 112 4.78 11.78 -11.65
C LEU A 112 4.86 13.26 -11.99
N THR A 113 3.71 13.87 -12.24
CA THR A 113 3.61 15.33 -12.27
C THR A 113 3.65 15.87 -10.85
N LEU A 114 3.89 17.17 -10.70
CA LEU A 114 3.87 17.80 -9.39
C LEU A 114 2.45 17.72 -8.75
N MET A 115 1.37 17.66 -9.53
CA MET A 115 0.01 17.39 -9.03
C MET A 115 -0.16 15.94 -8.54
N ASP A 116 0.35 14.97 -9.30
CA ASP A 116 0.34 13.57 -8.89
C ASP A 116 1.09 13.40 -7.56
N THR A 117 2.23 14.09 -7.44
CA THR A 117 3.09 14.08 -6.25
C THR A 117 2.40 14.70 -5.04
N ALA A 118 1.81 15.89 -5.19
CA ALA A 118 1.08 16.54 -4.11
C ALA A 118 -0.10 15.69 -3.61
N MET A 119 -0.84 15.06 -4.53
CA MET A 119 -1.92 14.15 -4.20
C MET A 119 -1.42 12.92 -3.45
N LEU A 120 -0.33 12.28 -3.92
CA LEU A 120 0.27 11.12 -3.26
C LEU A 120 0.73 11.42 -1.84
N LEU A 121 1.40 12.55 -1.63
CA LEU A 121 1.85 12.98 -0.31
C LEU A 121 0.68 13.21 0.65
N HIS A 122 -0.41 13.80 0.15
CA HIS A 122 -1.63 13.98 0.92
C HIS A 122 -2.26 12.64 1.31
N LEU A 123 -2.50 11.76 0.32
CA LEU A 123 -3.08 10.43 0.56
C LEU A 123 -2.25 9.62 1.54
N ARG A 124 -0.92 9.71 1.46
CA ARG A 124 -0.04 9.05 2.42
C ARG A 124 -0.18 9.62 3.82
N ARG A 125 -0.25 10.95 3.96
CA ARG A 125 -0.41 11.59 5.26
C ARG A 125 -1.70 11.13 5.93
N GLU A 126 -2.81 11.14 5.21
CA GLU A 126 -4.10 10.63 5.70
C GLU A 126 -3.96 9.17 6.15
N LEU A 127 -3.29 8.36 5.31
CA LEU A 127 -3.04 6.97 5.59
C LEU A 127 -2.16 6.74 6.84
N VAL A 128 -1.15 7.57 7.10
CA VAL A 128 -0.27 7.45 8.29
C VAL A 128 -0.93 8.00 9.55
N SER A 129 -1.71 9.08 9.41
CA SER A 129 -2.36 9.76 10.54
C SER A 129 -3.55 8.97 11.10
N SER A 130 -4.09 7.99 10.36
CA SER A 130 -5.10 7.08 10.86
C SER A 130 -4.48 6.09 11.86
N SER A 131 -4.57 6.41 13.15
CA SER A 131 -3.94 5.67 14.26
C SER A 131 -4.53 4.28 14.54
N GLY A 132 -5.60 3.87 13.84
CA GLY A 132 -6.45 2.74 14.26
C GLY A 132 -6.36 1.46 13.43
N GLY A 133 -5.46 1.35 12.45
CA GLY A 133 -5.38 0.17 11.57
C GLY A 133 -6.62 -0.09 10.70
N GLY A 134 -7.65 0.74 10.82
CA GLY A 134 -8.86 0.71 10.01
C GLY A 134 -8.64 1.23 8.60
N ARG A 135 -9.63 0.97 7.75
CA ARG A 135 -9.66 1.45 6.36
C ARG A 135 -9.73 2.98 6.34
N VAL A 136 -8.84 3.61 5.60
CA VAL A 136 -8.83 5.07 5.44
C VAL A 136 -9.65 5.41 4.23
N ILE A 137 -10.76 6.11 4.43
CA ILE A 137 -11.67 6.51 3.37
C ILE A 137 -11.50 8.00 3.11
N VAL A 138 -11.34 8.37 1.84
CA VAL A 138 -11.15 9.75 1.38
C VAL A 138 -12.15 10.08 0.28
N GLY A 139 -12.70 11.30 0.33
CA GLY A 139 -13.54 11.87 -0.74
C GLY A 139 -12.71 12.58 -1.80
N LYS A 140 -13.18 12.56 -3.06
CA LYS A 140 -12.53 13.33 -4.13
C LYS A 140 -12.50 14.83 -3.83
N GLU A 141 -13.59 15.36 -3.28
CA GLU A 141 -13.72 16.79 -2.94
C GLU A 141 -12.75 17.20 -1.82
N GLU A 142 -12.55 16.35 -0.82
CA GLU A 142 -11.59 16.61 0.29
C GLU A 142 -10.17 16.78 -0.24
N VAL A 143 -9.75 15.88 -1.15
CA VAL A 143 -8.46 15.98 -1.82
C VAL A 143 -8.39 17.23 -2.71
N TYR A 144 -9.50 17.58 -3.35
CA TYR A 144 -9.59 18.76 -4.20
C TYR A 144 -9.37 20.05 -3.38
N GLU A 145 -10.05 20.20 -2.24
CA GLU A 145 -9.87 21.33 -1.33
C GLU A 145 -8.43 21.42 -0.80
N TYR A 146 -7.84 20.29 -0.40
CA TYR A 146 -6.43 20.26 0.00
C TYR A 146 -5.51 20.75 -1.12
N LEU A 147 -5.78 20.33 -2.36
CA LEU A 147 -4.94 20.68 -3.50
C LEU A 147 -5.13 22.12 -3.97
N LYS A 148 -6.26 22.78 -3.70
CA LYS A 148 -6.50 24.20 -4.05
C LYS A 148 -5.42 25.14 -3.51
N ALA A 149 -4.82 24.81 -2.36
CA ALA A 149 -3.68 25.56 -1.80
C ALA A 149 -2.50 25.71 -2.78
N TYR A 150 -2.39 24.81 -3.76
CA TYR A 150 -1.32 24.80 -4.77
C TYR A 150 -1.70 25.49 -6.08
N ARG A 151 -2.91 26.04 -6.18
CA ARG A 151 -3.42 26.69 -7.41
C ARG A 151 -2.53 27.83 -7.88
N ALA A 152 -2.09 28.70 -6.97
CA ALA A 152 -1.34 29.92 -7.28
C ALA A 152 -0.02 29.64 -8.04
N GLN A 153 0.53 28.44 -7.91
CA GLN A 153 1.80 28.04 -8.53
C GLN A 153 1.62 27.43 -9.94
N TYR A 154 0.38 27.16 -10.34
CA TYR A 154 0.09 26.36 -11.52
C TYR A 154 -0.74 27.06 -12.58
N SER A 155 -1.75 27.84 -12.18
CA SER A 155 -2.75 28.32 -13.13
C SER A 155 -3.65 29.39 -12.53
N THR A 156 -3.91 30.43 -13.30
CA THR A 156 -5.02 31.37 -13.06
C THR A 156 -6.37 30.80 -13.52
N ASP A 157 -6.36 29.81 -14.42
CA ASP A 157 -7.54 29.09 -14.93
C ASP A 157 -7.99 27.98 -13.97
N ASP A 158 -9.22 28.13 -13.45
CA ASP A 158 -9.93 27.20 -12.57
C ASP A 158 -10.23 25.85 -13.23
N VAL A 159 -10.67 25.89 -14.50
CA VAL A 159 -11.16 24.71 -15.21
C VAL A 159 -9.98 23.79 -15.55
N GLY A 160 -8.88 24.37 -16.04
CA GLY A 160 -7.65 23.61 -16.30
C GLY A 160 -7.03 23.01 -15.04
N PHE A 161 -7.16 23.67 -13.89
CA PHE A 161 -6.71 23.13 -12.61
C PHE A 161 -7.55 21.91 -12.19
N ALA A 162 -8.86 22.01 -12.32
CA ALA A 162 -9.78 20.91 -12.02
C ALA A 162 -9.49 19.66 -12.84
N ASN A 163 -9.34 19.84 -14.15
CA ASN A 163 -9.05 18.75 -15.08
C ASN A 163 -7.72 18.03 -14.76
N ARG A 164 -6.74 18.76 -14.21
CA ARG A 164 -5.46 18.16 -13.79
C ARG A 164 -5.61 17.32 -12.52
N ILE A 165 -6.36 17.80 -11.52
CA ILE A 165 -6.65 17.00 -10.33
C ILE A 165 -7.41 15.74 -10.72
N ASP A 166 -8.37 15.85 -11.64
CA ASP A 166 -9.13 14.70 -12.14
C ASP A 166 -8.26 13.68 -12.88
N ALA A 167 -7.31 14.17 -13.68
CA ALA A 167 -6.31 13.31 -14.32
C ALA A 167 -5.44 12.59 -13.29
N SER A 168 -4.96 13.30 -12.26
CA SER A 168 -4.18 12.71 -11.16
C SER A 168 -5.00 11.69 -10.36
N TRP A 169 -6.25 11.99 -10.03
CA TRP A 169 -7.17 11.07 -9.34
C TRP A 169 -7.37 9.78 -10.13
N THR A 170 -7.61 9.91 -11.43
CA THR A 170 -7.78 8.76 -12.33
C THR A 170 -6.51 7.91 -12.40
N LYS A 171 -5.32 8.53 -12.34
CA LYS A 171 -4.06 7.79 -12.22
C LYS A 171 -3.96 7.04 -10.90
N MET A 172 -4.35 7.64 -9.77
CA MET A 172 -4.31 6.96 -8.46
C MET A 172 -5.26 5.76 -8.39
N ASP A 173 -6.47 5.86 -8.99
CA ASP A 173 -7.39 4.72 -9.17
C ASP A 173 -6.73 3.64 -10.04
N LYS A 174 -6.13 4.03 -11.18
CA LYS A 174 -5.45 3.11 -12.10
C LYS A 174 -4.25 2.39 -11.48
N TYR A 175 -3.45 3.08 -10.67
CA TYR A 175 -2.33 2.49 -9.94
C TYR A 175 -2.79 1.68 -8.71
N GLY A 176 -4.10 1.67 -8.43
CA GLY A 176 -4.69 0.96 -7.31
C GLY A 176 -4.27 1.52 -5.95
N ILE A 177 -3.89 2.80 -5.93
CA ILE A 177 -3.65 3.59 -4.72
C ILE A 177 -4.99 4.01 -4.11
N LEU A 178 -6.00 4.23 -4.96
CA LEU A 178 -7.38 4.40 -4.54
C LEU A 178 -8.17 3.12 -4.86
N LEU A 179 -9.02 2.70 -3.93
CA LEU A 179 -9.83 1.50 -4.03
C LEU A 179 -11.30 1.88 -3.94
N ARG A 180 -12.08 1.41 -4.90
CA ARG A 180 -13.55 1.47 -4.83
C ARG A 180 -14.03 0.38 -3.88
N THR A 181 -14.74 0.74 -2.82
CA THR A 181 -15.42 -0.24 -1.97
C THR A 181 -16.89 -0.37 -2.42
N ALA A 182 -17.52 -1.51 -2.13
CA ALA A 182 -18.91 -1.80 -2.54
C ALA A 182 -19.92 -0.77 -1.99
N THR A 183 -19.65 -0.20 -0.81
CA THR A 183 -20.49 0.83 -0.18
C THR A 183 -20.10 2.24 -0.64
N SER A 184 -18.82 2.50 -0.91
CA SER A 184 -18.31 3.86 -1.14
C SER A 184 -18.36 4.32 -2.61
N ALA A 185 -18.54 3.41 -3.57
CA ALA A 185 -18.62 3.75 -4.98
C ALA A 185 -19.83 4.63 -5.35
N ALA A 186 -20.94 4.53 -4.62
CA ALA A 186 -22.13 5.36 -4.82
C ALA A 186 -21.97 6.79 -4.28
N ASP A 187 -21.14 6.96 -3.25
CA ASP A 187 -20.95 8.23 -2.53
C ASP A 187 -19.72 9.01 -2.99
N GLY A 188 -19.01 8.53 -4.02
CA GLY A 188 -17.76 9.14 -4.48
C GLY A 188 -16.61 9.03 -3.47
N ARG A 189 -16.69 8.08 -2.54
CA ARG A 189 -15.68 7.83 -1.51
C ARG A 189 -14.80 6.64 -1.89
N PHE A 190 -13.51 6.76 -1.60
CA PHE A 190 -12.51 5.78 -1.98
C PHE A 190 -11.68 5.39 -0.78
N GLU A 191 -11.32 4.11 -0.68
CA GLU A 191 -10.38 3.64 0.31
C GLU A 191 -8.95 3.85 -0.18
N ILE A 192 -8.08 4.40 0.66
CA ILE A 192 -6.66 4.54 0.36
C ILE A 192 -6.00 3.17 0.57
N SER A 193 -5.39 2.66 -0.50
CA SER A 193 -4.73 1.37 -0.49
C SER A 193 -3.53 1.37 0.47
N PRO A 194 -3.41 0.37 1.35
CA PRO A 194 -2.26 0.27 2.24
C PRO A 194 -0.93 0.08 1.51
N VAL A 195 -0.96 -0.32 0.23
CA VAL A 195 0.22 -0.42 -0.66
C VAL A 195 1.02 0.86 -0.72
N LEU A 196 0.38 2.02 -0.52
CA LEU A 196 1.04 3.33 -0.56
C LEU A 196 2.09 3.48 0.55
N ARG A 197 1.96 2.77 1.68
CA ARG A 197 2.98 2.74 2.75
C ARG A 197 4.23 1.97 2.33
N LEU A 198 4.09 1.02 1.41
CA LEU A 198 5.16 0.12 0.97
C LEU A 198 5.92 0.67 -0.23
N ILE A 199 5.22 1.32 -1.17
CA ILE A 199 5.82 1.87 -2.39
C ILE A 199 6.70 3.08 -2.08
N PHE A 200 6.32 3.88 -1.09
CA PHE A 200 7.11 5.01 -0.62
C PHE A 200 7.53 4.71 0.81
N GLY A 201 8.82 4.53 1.09
CA GLY A 201 9.32 4.49 2.46
C GLY A 201 9.42 5.89 3.06
N PRO A 202 9.95 6.04 4.28
CA PRO A 202 10.25 7.35 4.87
C PRO A 202 11.23 8.15 3.99
N GLU A 203 12.23 7.47 3.41
CA GLU A 203 13.31 8.11 2.64
C GLU A 203 12.84 8.63 1.28
N GLU A 204 12.07 7.84 0.52
CA GLU A 204 11.50 8.27 -0.76
C GLU A 204 10.56 9.46 -0.56
N ILE A 205 9.93 9.55 0.60
CA ILE A 205 9.04 10.65 0.93
C ILE A 205 9.81 11.91 1.27
N GLU A 206 10.90 11.82 2.04
CA GLU A 206 11.75 12.99 2.27
C GLU A 206 12.42 13.46 0.97
N ALA A 207 12.81 12.54 0.08
CA ALA A 207 13.28 12.89 -1.25
C ALA A 207 12.20 13.60 -2.07
N VAL A 208 10.99 13.05 -2.10
CA VAL A 208 9.84 13.66 -2.81
C VAL A 208 9.46 15.00 -2.18
N ARG A 209 9.49 15.14 -0.86
CA ARG A 209 9.22 16.41 -0.14
C ARG A 209 10.28 17.45 -0.43
N THR A 210 11.55 17.05 -0.46
CA THR A 210 12.67 17.94 -0.75
C THR A 210 12.56 18.49 -2.17
N GLU A 211 12.37 17.59 -3.14
CA GLU A 211 12.17 17.96 -4.54
C GLU A 211 10.92 18.85 -4.71
N TYR A 212 9.85 18.50 -3.99
CA TYR A 212 8.64 19.31 -3.94
C TYR A 212 8.88 20.72 -3.39
N ALA A 213 9.61 20.85 -2.27
CA ALA A 213 9.94 22.14 -1.66
C ALA A 213 10.78 23.02 -2.61
N VAL A 214 11.77 22.41 -3.28
CA VAL A 214 12.58 23.06 -4.31
C VAL A 214 11.72 23.57 -5.47
N MET A 215 10.79 22.76 -5.98
CA MET A 215 9.84 23.20 -7.03
C MET A 215 8.94 24.35 -6.57
N ARG A 216 8.66 24.47 -5.25
CA ARG A 216 7.88 25.56 -4.66
C ARG A 216 8.71 26.81 -4.31
N GLY A 217 10.03 26.78 -4.48
CA GLY A 217 10.92 27.86 -4.03
C GLY A 217 10.91 28.06 -2.51
N GLN A 218 10.57 27.01 -1.74
CA GLN A 218 10.52 27.01 -0.28
C GLN A 218 11.63 26.09 0.25
N ALA A 219 12.27 26.47 1.36
CA ALA A 219 13.22 25.58 2.02
C ALA A 219 12.49 24.31 2.50
N PRO A 220 13.13 23.12 2.47
CA PRO A 220 12.55 21.89 2.99
C PRO A 220 12.53 21.98 4.52
N ASP A 221 11.53 22.67 5.07
CA ASP A 221 11.32 22.72 6.51
C ASP A 221 10.51 21.47 6.90
N GLY A 222 11.19 20.59 7.64
CA GLY A 222 10.56 19.46 8.28
C GLY A 222 9.55 19.98 9.29
N GLN A 223 8.29 19.61 9.09
CA GLN A 223 7.14 19.98 9.94
C GLN A 223 6.53 21.38 9.67
N ASP A 224 5.99 21.61 8.47
CA ASP A 224 4.72 22.34 8.42
C ASP A 224 3.85 21.92 7.22
N LEU A 225 2.98 20.95 7.46
CA LEU A 225 1.81 20.71 6.64
C LEU A 225 0.54 21.06 7.44
N ARG A 226 0.55 22.13 8.24
CA ARG A 226 -0.73 22.82 8.49
C ARG A 226 -1.22 23.31 7.13
N GLY A 227 -2.37 22.80 6.69
CA GLY A 227 -3.01 23.36 5.50
C GLY A 227 -3.25 24.85 5.73
N PRO A 228 -3.18 25.71 4.70
CA PRO A 228 -3.56 27.11 4.86
C PRO A 228 -5.06 27.14 5.17
N GLY A 229 -5.42 27.27 6.44
CA GLY A 229 -6.81 27.17 6.90
C GLY A 229 -7.01 26.67 8.33
N GLN A 230 -6.00 26.15 9.03
CA GLN A 230 -6.08 25.94 10.48
C GLN A 230 -5.61 27.20 11.20
N ASN A 231 -6.42 28.27 11.10
CA ASN A 231 -6.29 29.40 12.01
C ASN A 231 -6.79 29.00 13.39
N GLU A 232 -6.03 29.47 14.38
CA GLU A 232 -6.27 29.42 15.80
C GLU A 232 -7.54 30.20 16.16
N ASP A 233 -8.71 29.60 15.99
CA ASP A 233 -9.94 30.05 16.64
C ASP A 233 -10.39 28.99 17.66
N ASN A 234 -9.57 28.82 18.70
CA ASN A 234 -10.11 28.42 20.00
C ASN A 234 -9.29 29.07 21.13
N VAL A 235 -9.35 30.40 21.18
CA VAL A 235 -9.05 31.18 22.37
C VAL A 235 -10.24 32.09 22.64
N ALA A 236 -11.30 31.55 23.26
CA ALA A 236 -12.15 32.26 24.23
C ALA A 236 -13.33 31.38 24.67
N ALA A 237 -13.22 30.80 25.88
CA ALA A 237 -14.27 30.84 26.90
C ALA A 237 -13.84 30.03 28.13
N ALA A 238 -13.10 30.66 29.04
CA ALA A 238 -13.19 30.45 30.49
C ALA A 238 -12.19 31.36 31.21
N ALA A 239 -12.54 32.64 31.34
CA ALA A 239 -11.99 33.50 32.38
C ALA A 239 -13.08 34.49 32.80
N ALA A 240 -13.78 34.14 33.87
CA ALA A 240 -14.36 35.04 34.87
C ALA A 240 -15.19 34.19 35.84
N ASP A 241 -14.59 33.82 36.98
CA ASP A 241 -15.28 33.78 38.26
C ASP A 241 -14.20 33.94 39.33
N ASP A 242 -13.88 35.22 39.58
CA ASP A 242 -13.17 35.68 40.76
C ASP A 242 -14.01 36.82 41.33
N GLU A 243 -15.05 36.46 42.10
CA GLU A 243 -15.64 37.33 43.12
C GLU A 243 -15.30 36.71 44.47
N HIS A 244 -14.15 37.15 45.00
CA HIS A 244 -13.89 37.19 46.42
C HIS A 244 -14.89 38.16 47.07
N ASP A 245 -15.86 37.61 47.81
CA ASP A 245 -16.62 38.37 48.81
C ASP A 245 -16.05 38.08 50.20
N GLU A 246 -15.73 39.17 50.89
CA GLU A 246 -15.20 39.22 52.25
C GLU A 246 -16.23 38.80 53.29
N GLU A 247 -15.70 38.28 54.42
CA GLU A 247 -16.27 38.29 55.77
C GLU A 247 -17.71 37.80 56.00
N PHE A 248 -17.86 36.74 56.82
CA PHE A 248 -18.58 36.78 58.10
C PHE A 248 -18.68 35.36 58.67
N GLN A 249 -17.91 35.06 59.70
CA GLN A 249 -18.43 34.20 60.78
C GLN A 249 -17.83 34.63 62.12
N GLU A 250 -18.55 35.57 62.72
CA GLU A 250 -18.54 35.84 64.15
C GLU A 250 -19.07 34.59 64.87
N VAL A 251 -18.22 33.92 65.66
CA VAL A 251 -18.68 33.13 66.80
C VAL A 251 -17.84 33.52 68.00
N SER A 252 -18.46 34.36 68.83
CA SER A 252 -18.03 34.78 70.16
C SER A 252 -17.95 33.63 71.16
N GLN A 253 -16.98 33.76 72.09
CA GLN A 253 -17.00 33.35 73.51
C GLN A 253 -17.00 31.84 73.81
N ASP A 254 -16.47 31.32 74.91
CA ASP A 254 -15.62 31.75 76.02
C ASP A 254 -15.13 30.42 76.68
N GLU A 255 -14.18 30.52 77.62
CA GLU A 255 -13.59 29.49 78.52
C GLU A 255 -12.34 28.71 78.06
#